data_AF-A0A899G4X6-F1
#
_entry.id   AF-A0A899G4X6-F1
#
_cell.length_a   1.000
_cell.length_b   1.000
_cell.length_c   1.000
_cell.angle_alpha   90.00
_cell.angle_beta   90.00
_cell.angle_gamma   90.00
#
_symmetry.space_group_name_H-M   'P 1'
#
loop_
_entity.id
_entity.type
_entity.pdbx_description
1 polymer ?
#
loop_
_entity_poly.entity_id
_entity_poly.type
_entity_poly.pdbx_seq_one_letter_code
_entity_poly.pdbx_strand_id
1 'polypeptide(L)'
;MVLYGASAVASLLETLLSALHLTALGILPLICIFGLHTGKYMELLSLELDLQNPQNLVLTLGFYGTFLGSWVGAIPIPLDWNKGWQQWPIPVVIGAYLGYSSSISIVFLLCLKKTIFK
;
A
#
# COMPACT_ATOMS: atom_id res chain seq x y z
N MET A 1 -1.79 -0.65 -11.96
CA MET A 1 -0.91 -1.69 -12.54
C MET A 1 -0.26 -1.31 -13.85
N VAL A 2 -0.96 -0.70 -14.83
CA VAL A 2 -0.31 -0.20 -16.07
C VAL A 2 0.82 0.79 -15.77
N LEU A 3 0.61 1.70 -14.80
CA LEU A 3 1.64 2.65 -14.33
C LEU A 3 2.84 1.98 -13.61
N TYR A 4 2.74 0.70 -13.26
CA TYR A 4 3.81 -0.10 -12.65
C TYR A 4 4.58 -0.92 -13.70
N GLY A 5 4.31 -0.71 -15.01
CA GLY A 5 5.02 -1.39 -16.10
C GLY A 5 4.38 -2.70 -16.56
N ALA A 6 3.17 -3.04 -16.10
CA ALA A 6 2.48 -4.24 -16.53
C ALA A 6 2.12 -4.21 -18.03
N SER A 7 2.33 -5.33 -18.73
CA SER A 7 1.81 -5.51 -20.10
C SER A 7 0.29 -5.56 -20.06
N ALA A 8 -0.37 -4.62 -20.74
CA ALA A 8 -1.83 -4.44 -20.68
C ALA A 8 -2.63 -5.63 -21.24
N VAL A 9 -2.01 -6.50 -22.06
CA VAL A 9 -2.72 -7.55 -22.81
C VAL A 9 -2.10 -8.95 -22.63
N ALA A 10 -0.79 -9.07 -22.41
CA ALA A 10 -0.12 -10.38 -22.33
C ALA A 10 -0.38 -11.14 -21.01
N SER A 11 -0.58 -10.41 -19.91
CA SER A 11 -0.76 -10.96 -18.55
C SER A 11 -1.99 -10.35 -17.87
N LEU A 12 -3.14 -10.40 -18.54
CA LEU A 12 -4.36 -9.75 -18.05
C LEU A 12 -4.80 -10.30 -16.68
N LEU A 13 -4.81 -11.63 -16.51
CA LEU A 13 -5.24 -12.28 -15.27
C LEU A 13 -4.31 -11.93 -14.10
N GLU A 14 -2.99 -11.99 -14.30
CA GLU A 14 -2.00 -11.65 -13.28
C GLU A 14 -2.08 -10.17 -12.89
N THR A 15 -2.34 -9.30 -13.87
CA THR A 15 -2.50 -7.85 -13.66
C THR A 15 -3.79 -7.53 -12.91
N LEU A 16 -4.89 -8.23 -13.22
CA LEU A 16 -6.16 -8.09 -12.50
C LEU A 16 -6.06 -8.63 -11.07
N LEU A 17 -5.47 -9.83 -10.90
CA LEU A 17 -5.31 -10.45 -9.59
C LEU A 17 -4.40 -9.61 -8.69
N SER A 18 -3.30 -9.08 -9.22
CA SER A 18 -2.42 -8.18 -8.47
C SER A 18 -3.09 -6.85 -8.14
N ALA A 19 -3.88 -6.28 -9.07
CA ALA A 19 -4.67 -5.07 -8.81
C ALA A 19 -5.67 -5.31 -7.67
N LEU A 20 -6.43 -6.41 -7.76
CA LEU A 20 -7.36 -6.84 -6.71
C LEU A 20 -6.63 -6.99 -5.37
N HIS A 21 -5.42 -7.56 -5.39
CA HIS A 21 -4.62 -7.78 -4.19
C HIS A 21 -4.18 -6.47 -3.52
N LEU A 22 -3.68 -5.49 -4.31
CA LEU A 22 -3.36 -4.16 -3.77
C LEU A 22 -4.60 -3.42 -3.29
N THR A 23 -5.73 -3.55 -3.98
CA THR A 23 -7.01 -2.97 -3.53
C THR A 23 -7.44 -3.61 -2.21
N ALA A 24 -7.35 -4.93 -2.08
CA ALA A 24 -7.68 -5.65 -0.85
C ALA A 24 -6.78 -5.24 0.32
N LEU A 25 -5.49 -5.01 0.07
CA LEU A 25 -4.53 -4.64 1.11
C LEU A 25 -4.60 -3.14 1.47
N GLY A 26 -4.64 -2.27 0.46
CA GLY A 26 -4.47 -0.83 0.62
C GLY A 26 -5.77 -0.04 0.68
N ILE A 27 -6.86 -0.46 0.01
CA ILE A 27 -8.09 0.34 -0.15
C ILE A 27 -9.26 -0.25 0.65
N LEU A 28 -9.41 -1.57 0.67
CA LEU A 28 -10.52 -2.25 1.34
C LEU A 28 -10.64 -1.87 2.83
N PRO A 29 -9.55 -1.77 3.62
CA PRO A 29 -9.66 -1.31 5.00
C PRO A 29 -10.22 0.11 5.12
N LEU A 30 -9.92 1.01 4.19
CA LEU A 30 -10.50 2.35 4.18
C LEU A 30 -12.00 2.29 3.90
N ILE A 31 -12.43 1.48 2.93
CA ILE A 31 -13.85 1.33 2.61
C ILE A 31 -14.62 0.78 3.82
N CYS A 32 -14.05 -0.21 4.53
CA CYS A 32 -14.69 -0.80 5.70
C CYS A 32 -14.83 0.17 6.88
N ILE A 33 -13.92 1.13 7.05
CA ILE A 33 -13.91 2.06 8.22
C ILE A 33 -14.48 3.44 7.88
N PHE A 34 -14.12 3.99 6.72
CA PHE A 34 -14.59 5.30 6.26
C PHE A 34 -15.91 5.23 5.48
N GLY A 35 -16.37 4.03 5.08
CA GLY A 35 -17.58 3.89 4.28
C GLY A 35 -17.48 4.66 2.96
N LEU A 36 -18.58 5.25 2.49
CA LEU A 36 -18.62 6.05 1.27
C LEU A 36 -18.52 7.56 1.53
N HIS A 37 -17.99 7.96 2.70
CA HIS A 37 -17.83 9.37 3.06
C HIS A 37 -16.69 10.03 2.28
N THR A 38 -17.01 10.61 1.11
CA THR A 38 -16.06 11.25 0.19
C THR A 38 -15.13 12.27 0.84
N GLY A 39 -15.60 13.00 1.85
CA GLY A 39 -14.79 13.96 2.61
C GLY A 39 -13.52 13.34 3.21
N LYS A 40 -13.63 12.15 3.84
CA LYS A 40 -12.47 11.46 4.44
C LYS A 40 -11.44 11.02 3.40
N TYR A 41 -11.89 10.66 2.21
CA TYR A 41 -10.98 10.29 1.11
C TYR A 41 -10.25 11.52 0.57
N MET A 42 -10.92 12.67 0.49
CA MET A 42 -10.27 13.92 0.10
C MET A 42 -9.25 14.37 1.14
N GLU A 43 -9.61 14.32 2.43
CA GLU A 43 -8.68 14.61 3.54
C GLU A 43 -7.47 13.66 3.53
N LEU A 44 -7.69 12.37 3.27
CA LEU A 44 -6.61 11.39 3.11
C LEU A 44 -5.68 11.80 1.96
N LEU A 45 -6.23 12.05 0.76
CA LEU A 45 -5.45 12.38 -0.43
C LEU A 45 -4.71 13.72 -0.32
N SER A 46 -5.31 14.71 0.35
CA SER A 46 -4.72 16.02 0.63
C SER A 46 -3.72 16.01 1.80
N LEU A 47 -3.54 14.87 2.49
CA LEU A 47 -2.72 14.74 3.70
C LEU A 47 -3.20 15.60 4.87
N GLU A 48 -4.49 15.89 4.93
CA GLU A 48 -5.13 16.73 5.97
C GLU A 48 -5.88 15.91 7.03
N LEU A 49 -5.98 14.59 6.83
CA LEU A 49 -6.69 13.71 7.76
C LEU A 49 -6.09 13.78 9.17
N ASP A 50 -6.95 13.85 10.19
CA ASP A 50 -6.50 13.91 11.59
C ASP A 50 -5.74 12.63 11.99
N LEU A 51 -4.41 12.74 12.06
CA LEU A 51 -3.49 11.66 12.43
C LEU A 51 -3.35 11.50 13.97
N GLN A 52 -3.97 12.36 14.78
CA GLN A 52 -3.99 12.14 16.23
C GLN A 52 -4.89 10.97 16.61
N ASN A 53 -5.91 10.70 15.80
CA ASN A 53 -6.71 9.49 15.89
C ASN A 53 -5.89 8.27 15.41
N PRO A 54 -5.65 7.26 16.27
CA PRO A 54 -4.84 6.10 15.91
C PRO A 54 -5.42 5.29 14.75
N GLN A 55 -6.75 5.28 14.56
CA GLN A 55 -7.38 4.58 13.44
C GLN A 55 -7.03 5.25 12.11
N ASN A 56 -7.17 6.58 12.05
CA ASN A 56 -6.80 7.36 10.86
C ASN A 56 -5.31 7.22 10.56
N LEU A 57 -4.45 7.26 11.59
CA LEU A 57 -3.01 7.07 11.42
C LEU A 57 -2.65 5.70 10.80
N VAL A 58 -3.24 4.61 11.31
CA VAL A 58 -3.03 3.25 10.77
C VAL A 58 -3.50 3.15 9.33
N LEU A 59 -4.70 3.68 9.02
CA LEU A 59 -5.27 3.62 7.67
C LEU A 59 -4.44 4.43 6.67
N THR A 60 -4.04 5.65 7.03
CA THR A 60 -3.20 6.52 6.19
C THR A 60 -1.86 5.88 5.90
N LEU A 61 -1.12 5.47 6.94
CA LEU A 61 0.21 4.88 6.75
C LEU A 61 0.12 3.52 6.05
N GLY A 62 -0.92 2.71 6.32
CA GLY A 62 -1.15 1.45 5.63
C GLY A 62 -1.43 1.64 4.13
N PHE A 63 -2.27 2.62 3.77
CA PHE A 63 -2.55 2.99 2.38
C PHE A 63 -1.27 3.41 1.65
N TYR A 64 -0.62 4.47 2.12
CA TYR A 64 0.59 5.00 1.47
C TYR A 64 1.73 3.98 1.47
N GLY A 65 1.94 3.26 2.57
CA GLY A 65 2.95 2.22 2.67
C GLY A 65 2.75 1.11 1.64
N THR A 66 1.51 0.64 1.46
CA THR A 66 1.19 -0.38 0.46
C THR A 66 1.53 0.09 -0.95
N PHE A 67 1.06 1.28 -1.35
CA PHE A 67 1.27 1.78 -2.72
C PHE A 67 2.72 2.18 -2.97
N LEU A 68 3.37 2.91 -2.07
CA LEU A 68 4.78 3.27 -2.20
C LEU A 68 5.68 2.03 -2.17
N GLY A 69 5.42 1.08 -1.28
CA GLY A 69 6.14 -0.18 -1.22
C GLY A 69 5.99 -0.98 -2.50
N SER A 70 4.77 -1.07 -3.04
CA SER A 70 4.53 -1.72 -4.34
C SER A 70 5.25 -1.03 -5.49
N TRP A 71 5.43 0.29 -5.41
CA TRP A 71 6.08 1.10 -6.45
C TRP A 71 7.59 0.90 -6.44
N VAL A 72 8.19 0.90 -5.25
CA VAL A 72 9.59 0.49 -5.06
C VAL A 72 9.79 -0.95 -5.50
N GLY A 73 8.83 -1.82 -5.20
CA GLY A 73 8.83 -3.21 -5.64
C GLY A 73 8.81 -3.39 -7.16
N ALA A 74 8.33 -2.41 -7.94
CA ALA A 74 8.37 -2.47 -9.40
C ALA A 74 9.73 -2.11 -10.01
N ILE A 75 10.61 -1.41 -9.26
CA ILE A 75 11.93 -0.96 -9.75
C ILE A 75 12.81 -2.10 -10.26
N PRO A 76 12.88 -3.28 -9.61
CA PRO A 76 13.69 -4.38 -10.10
C PRO A 76 13.22 -4.89 -11.47
N ILE A 77 11.93 -4.89 -11.80
CA ILE A 77 11.39 -5.51 -13.02
C ILE A 77 12.16 -5.12 -14.30
N PRO A 78 12.39 -3.83 -14.63
CA PRO A 78 13.14 -3.43 -15.84
C PRO A 78 14.64 -3.75 -15.81
N LEU A 79 15.24 -4.01 -14.64
CA LEU A 79 16.67 -4.32 -14.52
C LEU A 79 17.00 -5.75 -14.95
N ASP A 80 15.97 -6.57 -15.19
CA ASP A 80 15.95 -7.99 -15.59
C ASP A 80 17.27 -8.77 -15.34
N TRP A 81 17.47 -9.20 -14.09
CA TRP A 81 18.58 -10.08 -13.69
C TRP A 81 18.31 -11.55 -14.04
N ASN A 82 17.32 -11.83 -14.91
CA ASN A 82 16.87 -13.17 -15.29
C ASN A 82 16.54 -14.05 -14.07
N LYS A 83 15.92 -13.47 -13.03
CA LYS A 83 15.49 -14.20 -11.83
C LYS A 83 13.97 -14.38 -11.83
N GLY A 84 13.52 -15.58 -11.44
CA GLY A 84 12.09 -15.89 -11.37
C GLY A 84 11.30 -14.99 -10.41
N TRP A 85 11.92 -14.50 -9.34
CA TRP A 85 11.26 -13.58 -8.39
C TRP A 85 11.02 -12.18 -8.96
N GLN A 86 11.74 -11.78 -10.02
CA GLN A 86 11.67 -10.46 -10.64
C GLN A 86 10.51 -10.34 -11.64
N GLN A 87 9.86 -11.47 -11.95
CA GLN A 87 8.74 -11.54 -12.88
C GLN A 87 7.50 -10.85 -12.31
N TRP A 88 6.79 -10.12 -13.17
CA TRP A 88 5.49 -9.56 -12.82
C TRP A 88 4.52 -10.66 -12.35
N PRO A 89 3.71 -10.48 -11.29
CA PRO A 89 3.60 -9.32 -10.39
C PRO A 89 4.36 -9.49 -9.06
N ILE A 90 5.29 -10.46 -8.97
CA ILE A 90 5.87 -10.94 -7.70
C ILE A 90 6.58 -9.81 -6.93
N PRO A 91 7.50 -9.00 -7.52
CA PRO A 91 8.18 -7.93 -6.80
C PRO A 91 7.24 -6.85 -6.28
N VAL A 92 6.16 -6.56 -7.01
CA VAL A 92 5.17 -5.53 -6.64
C VAL A 92 4.38 -5.97 -5.43
N VAL A 93 3.94 -7.23 -5.39
CA VAL A 93 3.22 -7.80 -4.24
C VAL A 93 4.12 -7.89 -3.01
N ILE A 94 5.38 -8.31 -3.19
CA ILE A 94 6.37 -8.32 -2.09
C ILE A 94 6.57 -6.90 -1.55
N GLY A 95 6.80 -5.93 -2.44
CA GLY A 95 6.95 -4.52 -2.08
C GLY A 95 5.74 -3.97 -1.31
N ALA A 96 4.53 -4.34 -1.72
CA ALA A 96 3.30 -3.94 -1.06
C ALA A 96 3.21 -4.46 0.39
N TYR A 97 3.53 -5.73 0.61
CA TYR A 97 3.53 -6.32 1.95
C TYR A 97 4.62 -5.74 2.85
N LEU A 98 5.82 -5.51 2.30
CA LEU A 98 6.91 -4.88 3.05
C LEU A 98 6.55 -3.44 3.43
N GLY A 99 5.98 -2.69 2.48
CA GLY A 99 5.45 -1.35 2.71
C GLY A 99 4.41 -1.32 3.82
N TYR A 100 3.37 -2.16 3.72
CA TYR A 100 2.33 -2.25 4.74
C TYR A 100 2.89 -2.64 6.12
N SER A 101 3.76 -3.65 6.17
CA SER A 101 4.38 -4.13 7.41
C SER A 101 5.25 -3.07 8.08
N SER A 102 6.01 -2.32 7.28
CA SER A 102 6.81 -1.19 7.77
C SER A 102 5.93 -0.09 8.36
N SER A 103 4.81 0.23 7.71
CA SER A 103 3.84 1.21 8.22
C SER A 103 3.26 0.80 9.56
N ILE A 104 2.84 -0.46 9.71
CA ILE A 104 2.34 -0.98 11.00
C ILE A 104 3.41 -0.90 12.08
N SER A 105 4.66 -1.23 11.74
CA SER A 105 5.78 -1.13 12.67
C SER A 105 6.01 0.31 13.13
N ILE A 106 5.92 1.29 12.22
CA ILE A 106 6.03 2.72 12.54
C ILE A 106 4.90 3.15 13.48
N VAL A 107 3.64 2.81 13.16
CA VAL A 107 2.49 3.14 14.03
C VAL A 107 2.70 2.55 15.42
N PHE A 108 3.07 1.26 15.50
CA PHE A 108 3.30 0.58 16.77
C PHE A 108 4.34 1.31 17.62
N LEU A 109 5.49 1.70 17.03
CA LEU A 109 6.52 2.47 17.72
C LEU A 109 6.03 3.85 18.18
N LEU A 110 5.24 4.54 17.36
CA LEU A 110 4.66 5.85 17.71
C LEU A 110 3.66 5.72 18.86
N CYS A 111 2.80 4.69 18.84
CA CYS A 111 1.84 4.41 19.91
C CYS A 111 2.53 4.00 21.22
N LEU A 112 3.58 3.18 21.14
CA LEU A 112 4.40 2.83 22.31
C LEU A 112 5.03 4.07 22.93
N LYS A 113 5.66 4.93 22.11
CA LYS A 113 6.24 6.19 22.60
C LYS A 113 5.19 7.08 23.26
N LYS A 114 3.99 7.20 22.66
CA LYS A 114 2.89 7.98 23.24
C LYS A 114 2.36 7.41 24.56
N THR A 115 2.51 6.11 24.80
CA THR A 115 2.06 5.45 26.03
C THR A 115 3.08 5.57 27.15
N ILE A 116 4.38 5.46 26.83
CA ILE A 116 5.47 5.47 27.82
C ILE A 116 5.76 6.88 28.35
N PHE A 117 5.66 7.91 27.51
CA PHE A 117 6.03 9.30 27.85
C PHE A 117 4.82 10.19 28.19
N LYS A 118 3.72 9.58 28.64
CA LYS A 118 2.51 10.27 29.11
C LYS A 118 2.44 10.20 30.63
#